data_AF-D8QLU1-F1
#
_entry.id   AF-D8QLU1-F1
#
_cell.length_a   1.000
_cell.length_b   1.000
_cell.length_c   1.000
_cell.angle_alpha   90.00
_cell.angle_beta   90.00
_cell.angle_gamma   90.00
#
_symmetry.space_group_name_H-M   'P 1'
#
loop_
_entity.id
_entity.type
_entity.pdbx_description
1 polymer ?
#
loop_
_entity_poly.entity_id
_entity_poly.type
_entity_poly.pdbx_seq_one_letter_code
_entity_poly.pdbx_strand_id
1 'polypeptide(L)'
;MSNVTNPGHATIAGGTVYYLYAAPTAKADLKHELQVLQTFLAQWNADAGDYQNPPVLPSATNAPPPATRLLITAANHKSTHASSRNQPKHLSAYVCTDAGWALSPHEYGAVVHVFANNEDPAQGYHEYFMYSKKRQKINAASIKAALAQAEANDFGTLGQGDLA
;
A
#
# COMPACT_ATOMS: atom_id res chain seq x y z
N MET A 1 -1.98 24.97 -1.70
CA MET A 1 -1.77 24.03 -2.81
C MET A 1 -2.99 23.12 -2.84
N SER A 2 -3.72 23.07 -3.95
CA SER A 2 -4.82 22.12 -4.10
C SER A 2 -4.24 20.72 -3.95
N ASN A 3 -4.65 19.99 -2.91
CA ASN A 3 -4.35 18.57 -2.80
C ASN A 3 -5.04 17.90 -3.97
N VAL A 4 -4.27 17.54 -5.01
CA VAL A 4 -4.79 16.76 -6.13
C VAL A 4 -5.18 15.40 -5.55
N THR A 5 -6.48 15.16 -5.40
CA THR A 5 -7.00 13.87 -4.98
C THR A 5 -7.22 13.02 -6.23
N ASN A 6 -6.53 11.87 -6.30
CA ASN A 6 -6.69 10.88 -7.36
C ASN A 6 -6.92 9.50 -6.71
N PRO A 7 -8.05 9.30 -5.99
CA PRO A 7 -8.39 8.00 -5.45
C PRO A 7 -8.82 7.07 -6.58
N GLY A 8 -8.44 5.82 -6.47
CA GLY A 8 -8.76 4.78 -7.45
C GLY A 8 -8.20 3.44 -7.01
N HIS A 9 -8.43 2.42 -7.80
CA HIS A 9 -7.86 1.10 -7.53
C HIS A 9 -7.26 0.49 -8.78
N ALA A 10 -6.32 -0.42 -8.59
CA ALA A 10 -5.75 -1.21 -9.65
C ALA A 10 -5.59 -2.66 -9.19
N THR A 11 -5.71 -3.59 -10.12
CA THR A 11 -5.45 -5.00 -9.86
C THR A 11 -3.98 -5.31 -10.13
N ILE A 12 -3.34 -6.02 -9.21
CA ILE A 12 -1.98 -6.55 -9.34
C ILE A 12 -2.02 -8.07 -9.12
N ALA A 13 -0.95 -8.79 -9.45
CA ALA A 13 -0.88 -10.20 -9.10
C ALA A 13 -0.98 -10.38 -7.57
N GLY A 14 -1.95 -11.19 -7.14
CA GLY A 14 -2.18 -11.51 -5.72
C GLY A 14 -3.12 -10.57 -4.95
N GLY A 15 -3.59 -9.46 -5.54
CA GLY A 15 -4.52 -8.57 -4.84
C GLY A 15 -4.92 -7.29 -5.56
N THR A 16 -5.61 -6.41 -4.82
CA THR A 16 -6.04 -5.09 -5.28
C THR A 16 -5.35 -3.99 -4.48
N VAL A 17 -4.83 -2.99 -5.17
CA VAL A 17 -4.28 -1.77 -4.56
C VAL A 17 -5.35 -0.68 -4.61
N TYR A 18 -5.70 -0.11 -3.46
CA TYR A 18 -6.61 1.02 -3.32
C TYR A 18 -5.84 2.27 -2.93
N TYR A 19 -5.90 3.30 -3.74
CA TYR A 19 -5.36 4.61 -3.47
C TYR A 19 -6.40 5.47 -2.76
N LEU A 20 -6.18 5.78 -1.49
CA LEU A 20 -7.15 6.58 -0.71
C LEU A 20 -6.99 8.09 -0.92
N TYR A 21 -5.87 8.57 -1.46
CA TYR A 21 -5.65 10.01 -1.59
C TYR A 21 -5.08 10.41 -2.94
N ALA A 22 -3.88 9.93 -3.29
CA ALA A 22 -3.22 10.36 -4.52
C ALA A 22 -2.48 9.19 -5.17
N ALA A 23 -3.12 8.55 -6.13
CA ALA A 23 -2.41 7.74 -7.11
C ALA A 23 -1.61 8.65 -8.06
N PRO A 24 -0.45 8.20 -8.58
CA PRO A 24 0.25 8.91 -9.64
C PRO A 24 -0.69 9.17 -10.83
N THR A 25 -0.68 10.39 -11.36
CA THR A 25 -1.53 10.78 -12.50
C THR A 25 -0.91 10.37 -13.84
N ALA A 26 0.42 10.33 -13.92
CA ALA A 26 1.13 9.79 -15.06
C ALA A 26 1.06 8.25 -15.04
N LYS A 27 0.60 7.66 -16.15
CA LYS A 27 0.45 6.21 -16.28
C LYS A 27 1.76 5.44 -16.02
N ALA A 28 2.90 5.97 -16.47
CA ALA A 28 4.20 5.36 -16.24
C ALA A 28 4.55 5.28 -14.75
N ASP A 29 4.35 6.37 -14.01
CA ASP A 29 4.61 6.44 -12.58
C ASP A 29 3.68 5.50 -11.80
N LEU A 30 2.39 5.45 -12.18
CA LEU A 30 1.43 4.51 -11.59
C LEU A 30 1.86 3.07 -11.84
N LYS A 31 2.27 2.72 -13.07
CA LYS A 31 2.78 1.39 -13.40
C LYS A 31 3.98 1.01 -12.54
N HIS A 32 4.97 1.89 -12.42
CA HIS A 32 6.17 1.64 -11.61
C HIS A 32 5.83 1.43 -10.14
N GLU A 33 4.93 2.24 -9.59
CA GLU A 33 4.49 2.07 -8.21
C GLU A 33 3.73 0.76 -7.98
N LEU A 34 2.84 0.38 -8.90
CA LEU A 34 2.13 -0.90 -8.85
C LEU A 34 3.10 -2.10 -8.94
N GLN A 35 4.19 -1.99 -9.72
CA GLN A 35 5.23 -3.02 -9.77
C GLN A 35 5.91 -3.19 -8.41
N VAL A 36 6.26 -2.08 -7.74
CA VAL A 36 6.82 -2.10 -6.38
C VAL A 36 5.85 -2.76 -5.40
N LEU A 37 4.57 -2.37 -5.44
CA LEU A 37 3.53 -2.91 -4.56
C LEU A 37 3.23 -4.39 -4.84
N GLN A 38 3.31 -4.83 -6.10
CA GLN A 38 3.19 -6.24 -6.47
C GLN A 38 4.33 -7.08 -5.88
N THR A 39 5.58 -6.62 -6.01
CA THR A 39 6.72 -7.32 -5.41
C THR A 39 6.61 -7.33 -3.88
N PHE A 40 6.24 -6.22 -3.26
CA PHE A 40 5.98 -6.16 -1.83
C PHE A 40 4.90 -7.16 -1.39
N LEU A 41 3.74 -7.19 -2.06
CA LEU A 41 2.65 -8.10 -1.72
C LEU A 41 3.07 -9.56 -1.86
N ALA A 42 3.88 -9.89 -2.86
CA ALA A 42 4.45 -11.23 -3.02
C ALA A 42 5.38 -11.59 -1.84
N GLN A 43 6.23 -10.66 -1.39
CA GLN A 43 7.10 -10.86 -0.20
C GLN A 43 6.27 -11.03 1.07
N TRP A 44 5.27 -10.17 1.29
CA TRP A 44 4.35 -10.28 2.42
C TRP A 44 3.68 -11.66 2.43
N ASN A 45 3.12 -12.08 1.29
CA ASN A 45 2.41 -13.35 1.17
C ASN A 45 3.32 -14.58 1.22
N ALA A 46 4.62 -14.42 1.01
CA ALA A 46 5.65 -15.44 1.27
C ALA A 46 6.09 -15.50 2.75
N ASP A 47 5.47 -14.69 3.62
CA ASP A 47 5.85 -14.52 5.03
C ASP A 47 7.30 -14.04 5.22
N ALA A 48 7.85 -13.30 4.24
CA ALA A 48 9.21 -12.77 4.32
C ALA A 48 9.28 -11.64 5.34
N GLY A 49 10.28 -11.66 6.23
CA GLY A 49 10.42 -10.65 7.28
C GLY A 49 10.74 -9.25 6.75
N ASP A 50 10.39 -8.23 7.54
CA ASP A 50 10.76 -6.84 7.26
C ASP A 50 12.26 -6.59 7.52
N TYR A 51 12.76 -5.40 7.19
CA TYR A 51 14.21 -5.13 7.29
C TYR A 51 14.75 -4.98 8.73
N GLN A 52 13.89 -5.08 9.75
CA GLN A 52 14.34 -4.95 11.13
C GLN A 52 15.36 -6.04 11.50
N ASN A 53 16.14 -5.78 12.56
CA ASN A 53 17.03 -6.79 13.13
C ASN A 53 16.71 -6.97 14.63
N PRO A 54 16.07 -8.09 15.03
CA PRO A 54 15.65 -9.21 14.18
C PRO A 54 14.44 -8.87 13.27
N PRO A 55 14.29 -9.55 12.12
CA PRO A 55 13.15 -9.35 11.22
C PRO A 55 11.82 -9.69 11.90
N VAL A 56 10.79 -8.89 11.62
CA VAL A 56 9.41 -9.22 12.01
C VAL A 56 8.71 -9.90 10.84
N LEU A 57 7.97 -10.97 11.10
CA LEU A 57 7.24 -11.72 10.06
C LEU A 57 5.77 -11.24 9.92
N PRO A 58 5.22 -11.20 8.69
CA PRO A 58 3.80 -10.93 8.43
C PRO A 58 2.81 -11.79 9.24
N SER A 59 3.13 -13.07 9.46
CA SER A 59 2.36 -14.02 10.26
C SER A 59 2.21 -13.63 11.73
N ALA A 60 3.09 -12.75 12.23
CA ALA A 60 3.00 -12.20 13.58
C ALA A 60 2.08 -10.97 13.69
N THR A 61 1.40 -10.58 12.60
CA THR A 61 0.50 -9.41 12.56
C THR A 61 -0.97 -9.82 12.58
N ASN A 62 -1.86 -8.83 12.66
CA ASN A 62 -3.30 -9.05 12.48
C ASN A 62 -3.74 -9.07 11.01
N ALA A 63 -2.79 -9.02 10.07
CA ALA A 63 -3.00 -9.21 8.64
C ALA A 63 -2.08 -10.32 8.11
N PRO A 64 -2.15 -11.55 8.69
CA PRO A 64 -1.29 -12.63 8.25
C PRO A 64 -1.53 -12.96 6.78
N PRO A 65 -0.55 -13.56 6.09
CA PRO A 65 -0.75 -14.09 4.74
C PRO A 65 -1.93 -15.09 4.68
N PRO A 66 -2.71 -15.12 3.58
CA PRO A 66 -2.63 -14.24 2.42
C PRO A 66 -3.33 -12.89 2.66
N ALA A 67 -2.60 -11.81 2.41
CA ALA A 67 -3.17 -10.48 2.21
C ALA A 67 -3.58 -10.32 0.73
N THR A 68 -4.72 -9.69 0.50
CA THR A 68 -5.32 -9.54 -0.83
C THR A 68 -5.59 -8.08 -1.18
N ARG A 69 -5.42 -7.16 -0.24
CA ARG A 69 -5.69 -5.74 -0.46
C ARG A 69 -4.64 -4.86 0.22
N LEU A 70 -4.19 -3.86 -0.52
CA LEU A 70 -3.30 -2.81 -0.03
C LEU A 70 -4.01 -1.47 -0.12
N LEU A 71 -4.01 -0.71 0.97
CA LEU A 71 -4.60 0.63 0.98
C LEU A 71 -3.49 1.66 1.12
N ILE A 72 -3.21 2.35 0.02
CA ILE A 72 -2.16 3.37 -0.06
C ILE A 72 -2.70 4.68 0.48
N THR A 73 -2.12 5.11 1.60
CA THR A 73 -2.53 6.32 2.32
C THR A 73 -1.65 7.52 2.01
N ALA A 74 -0.46 7.28 1.46
CA ALA A 74 0.43 8.32 0.96
C ALA A 74 1.28 7.78 -0.20
N ALA A 75 1.43 8.60 -1.23
CA ALA A 75 2.35 8.35 -2.35
C ALA A 75 3.81 8.26 -1.87
N ASN A 76 4.74 7.96 -2.78
CA ASN A 76 6.15 7.87 -2.44
C ASN A 76 6.67 9.21 -1.90
N HIS A 77 6.85 9.31 -0.58
CA HIS A 77 7.07 10.58 0.10
C HIS A 77 8.10 10.45 1.22
N LYS A 78 8.72 11.58 1.57
CA LYS A 78 9.52 11.71 2.78
C LYS A 78 8.58 12.09 3.93
N SER A 79 8.61 11.33 5.02
CA SER A 79 7.77 11.65 6.17
C SER A 79 8.15 13.02 6.76
N THR A 80 7.15 13.84 7.04
CA THR A 80 7.34 15.16 7.69
C THR A 80 7.38 15.05 9.22
N HIS A 81 6.89 13.93 9.77
CA HIS A 81 6.90 13.64 11.20
C HIS A 81 8.33 13.46 11.72
N ALA A 82 8.61 14.02 12.90
CA ALA A 82 9.95 14.03 13.47
C ALA A 82 10.51 12.62 13.72
N SER A 83 9.66 11.66 14.11
CA SER A 83 10.04 10.27 14.39
C SER A 83 10.44 9.45 13.17
N SER A 84 10.08 9.90 11.97
CA SER A 84 10.29 9.17 10.70
C SER A 84 10.98 10.02 9.63
N ARG A 85 11.43 11.24 9.97
CA ARG A 85 12.07 12.17 9.03
C ARG A 85 13.34 11.62 8.38
N ASN A 86 14.04 10.74 9.07
CA ASN A 86 15.29 10.12 8.57
C ASN A 86 15.03 8.90 7.69
N GLN A 87 13.80 8.35 7.66
CA GLN A 87 13.49 7.21 6.79
C GLN A 87 13.54 7.64 5.33
N PRO A 88 14.06 6.81 4.40
CA PRO A 88 14.00 7.06 2.96
C PRO A 88 12.56 7.33 2.48
N LYS A 89 12.40 7.87 1.26
CA LYS A 89 11.05 7.98 0.69
C LYS A 89 10.38 6.61 0.61
N HIS A 90 9.09 6.57 0.92
CA HIS A 90 8.32 5.33 0.94
C HIS A 90 6.86 5.57 0.61
N LEU A 91 6.20 4.47 0.25
CA LEU A 91 4.74 4.35 0.21
C LEU A 91 4.25 3.93 1.58
N SER A 92 3.20 4.58 2.08
CA SER A 92 2.51 4.12 3.30
C SER A 92 1.30 3.29 2.90
N ALA A 93 1.28 2.03 3.33
CA ALA A 93 0.22 1.09 3.01
C ALA A 93 -0.40 0.46 4.26
N TYR A 94 -1.71 0.26 4.24
CA TYR A 94 -2.38 -0.67 5.14
C TYR A 94 -2.56 -2.02 4.44
N VAL A 95 -2.26 -3.09 5.16
CA VAL A 95 -2.39 -4.46 4.65
C VAL A 95 -3.67 -5.08 5.19
N CYS A 96 -4.50 -5.60 4.28
CA CYS A 96 -5.79 -6.22 4.59
C CYS A 96 -5.89 -7.63 4.02
N THR A 97 -6.49 -8.52 4.81
CA THR A 97 -6.92 -9.85 4.39
C THR A 97 -8.37 -9.80 3.88
N ASP A 98 -8.83 -10.86 3.22
CA ASP A 98 -10.25 -11.00 2.85
C ASP A 98 -11.18 -10.94 4.06
N ALA A 99 -10.81 -11.59 5.16
CA ALA A 99 -11.61 -11.58 6.38
C ALA A 99 -11.70 -10.17 7.00
N GLY A 100 -10.59 -9.43 7.03
CA GLY A 100 -10.59 -8.03 7.49
C GLY A 100 -11.40 -7.12 6.57
N TRP A 101 -11.34 -7.37 5.26
CA TRP A 101 -12.12 -6.63 4.28
C TRP A 101 -13.62 -6.94 4.33
N ALA A 102 -14.03 -8.15 4.68
CA ALA A 102 -15.46 -8.48 4.74
C ALA A 102 -16.21 -7.75 5.89
N LEU A 103 -15.49 -7.10 6.80
CA LEU A 103 -16.07 -6.38 7.92
C LEU A 103 -16.52 -4.96 7.52
N SER A 104 -17.54 -4.45 8.21
CA SER A 104 -18.03 -3.08 8.05
C SER A 104 -17.99 -2.34 9.40
N PRO A 105 -17.11 -1.35 9.60
CA PRO A 105 -16.09 -0.87 8.65
C PRO A 105 -14.98 -1.89 8.39
N HIS A 106 -14.35 -1.80 7.21
CA HIS A 106 -13.20 -2.64 6.85
C HIS A 106 -12.05 -2.50 7.84
N GLU A 107 -11.30 -3.57 7.98
CA GLU A 107 -10.19 -3.67 8.90
C GLU A 107 -8.88 -3.95 8.20
N TYR A 108 -7.83 -3.38 8.78
CA TYR A 108 -6.44 -3.62 8.42
C TYR A 108 -5.70 -4.09 9.66
N GLY A 109 -4.69 -4.93 9.44
CA GLY A 109 -3.95 -5.58 10.52
C GLY A 109 -2.51 -5.09 10.67
N ALA A 110 -1.99 -4.42 9.64
CA ALA A 110 -0.64 -3.87 9.66
C ALA A 110 -0.57 -2.55 8.87
N VAL A 111 0.29 -1.65 9.34
CA VAL A 111 0.73 -0.45 8.62
C VAL A 111 2.18 -0.64 8.26
N VAL A 112 2.50 -0.50 6.98
CA VAL A 112 3.83 -0.74 6.45
C VAL A 112 4.32 0.46 5.66
N HIS A 113 5.63 0.66 5.68
CA HIS A 113 6.33 1.54 4.75
C HIS A 113 7.01 0.65 3.70
N VAL A 114 6.73 0.88 2.43
CA VAL A 114 7.30 0.13 1.30
C VAL A 114 8.31 1.03 0.59
N PHE A 115 9.54 0.55 0.44
CA PHE A 115 10.66 1.31 -0.09
C PHE A 115 11.01 0.84 -1.50
N ALA A 116 11.19 1.80 -2.40
CA ALA A 116 11.74 1.58 -3.73
C ALA A 116 13.25 1.78 -3.72
N ASN A 117 13.96 1.15 -4.68
CA ASN A 117 15.38 1.35 -4.85
C ASN A 117 15.67 2.82 -5.15
N ASN A 118 16.72 3.37 -4.55
CA ASN A 118 17.13 4.76 -4.74
C ASN A 118 15.99 5.79 -4.54
N GLU A 119 15.01 5.48 -3.68
CA GLU A 119 13.84 6.32 -3.41
C GLU A 119 12.92 6.58 -4.64
N ASP A 120 13.03 5.78 -5.71
CA ASP A 120 12.31 5.95 -6.98
C ASP A 120 11.62 4.64 -7.43
N PRO A 121 10.27 4.61 -7.52
CA PRO A 121 9.54 3.42 -7.98
C PRO A 121 9.97 2.90 -9.35
N ALA A 122 10.48 3.76 -10.23
CA ALA A 122 10.98 3.32 -11.55
C ALA A 122 12.22 2.40 -11.44
N GLN A 123 12.90 2.41 -10.29
CA GLN A 123 14.06 1.55 -10.00
C GLN A 123 13.66 0.23 -9.31
N GLY A 124 12.36 -0.01 -9.12
CA GLY A 124 11.83 -1.25 -8.54
C GLY A 124 11.85 -1.31 -7.01
N TYR A 125 11.42 -2.44 -6.47
CA TYR A 125 11.27 -2.67 -5.03
C TYR A 125 12.62 -2.88 -4.34
N HIS A 126 12.76 -2.35 -3.12
CA HIS A 126 13.92 -2.56 -2.25
C HIS A 126 13.57 -3.45 -1.05
N GLU A 127 12.76 -2.92 -0.13
CA GLU A 127 12.42 -3.54 1.15
C GLU A 127 11.14 -2.93 1.74
N TYR A 128 10.73 -3.41 2.92
CA TYR A 128 9.62 -2.83 3.66
C TYR A 128 9.87 -2.82 5.17
N PHE A 129 9.12 -1.98 5.88
CA PHE A 129 9.14 -1.84 7.34
C PHE A 129 7.74 -1.96 7.91
N MET A 130 7.56 -2.79 8.95
CA MET A 130 6.31 -2.80 9.72
C MET A 130 6.31 -1.69 10.77
N TYR A 131 5.63 -0.59 10.46
CA TYR A 131 5.43 0.52 11.39
C TYR A 131 4.46 0.17 12.52
N SER A 132 3.39 -0.58 12.22
CA SER A 132 2.40 -1.01 13.22
C SER A 132 1.83 -2.38 12.88
N LYS A 133 1.59 -3.20 13.91
CA LYS A 133 1.01 -4.56 13.81
C LYS A 133 -0.43 -4.64 14.35
N LYS A 134 -0.98 -3.48 14.74
CA LYS A 134 -2.28 -3.40 15.42
C LYS A 134 -3.40 -3.44 14.40
N ARG A 135 -4.42 -4.23 14.71
CA ARG A 135 -5.72 -4.16 14.04
C ARG A 135 -6.33 -2.77 14.22
N GLN A 136 -6.78 -2.17 13.13
CA GLN A 136 -7.45 -0.88 13.11
C GLN A 136 -8.55 -0.87 12.05
N LYS A 137 -9.46 0.10 12.16
CA LYS A 137 -10.69 0.20 11.36
C LYS A 137 -10.68 1.43 10.47
N ILE A 138 -11.29 1.32 9.30
CA ILE A 138 -11.58 2.45 8.41
C ILE A 138 -12.89 3.11 8.85
N ASN A 139 -12.86 3.83 9.96
CA ASN A 139 -14.07 4.40 10.56
C ASN A 139 -14.22 5.92 10.32
N ALA A 140 -13.13 6.63 10.06
CA ALA A 140 -13.17 8.06 9.76
C ALA A 140 -13.95 8.34 8.47
N ALA A 141 -14.86 9.32 8.52
CA ALA A 141 -15.74 9.64 7.41
C ALA A 141 -14.97 10.00 6.12
N SER A 142 -13.85 10.71 6.26
CA SER A 142 -12.98 11.06 5.13
C SER A 142 -12.34 9.83 4.47
N ILE A 143 -11.87 8.86 5.27
CA ILE A 143 -11.26 7.63 4.74
C ILE A 143 -12.34 6.76 4.07
N LYS A 144 -13.54 6.65 4.66
CA LYS A 144 -14.67 5.95 4.04
C LYS A 144 -15.08 6.55 2.70
N ALA A 145 -15.20 7.87 2.63
CA ALA A 145 -15.55 8.56 1.39
C ALA A 145 -14.48 8.35 0.32
N ALA A 146 -13.20 8.43 0.69
CA ALA A 146 -12.11 8.24 -0.25
C ALA A 146 -11.98 6.79 -0.73
N LEU A 147 -12.24 5.82 0.14
CA LEU A 147 -12.29 4.42 -0.26
C LEU A 147 -13.45 4.15 -1.22
N ALA A 148 -14.64 4.69 -0.97
CA ALA A 148 -15.76 4.56 -1.89
C ALA A 148 -15.46 5.18 -3.27
N GLN A 149 -14.74 6.31 -3.31
CA GLN A 149 -14.24 6.89 -4.57
C GLN A 149 -13.22 5.99 -5.23
N ALA A 150 -12.31 5.39 -4.45
CA ALA A 150 -11.30 4.48 -4.97
C ALA A 150 -11.94 3.24 -5.61
N GLU A 151 -12.94 2.63 -4.97
CA GLU A 151 -13.70 1.50 -5.51
C GLU A 151 -14.44 1.83 -6.80
N ALA A 152 -14.88 3.08 -6.99
CA ALA A 152 -15.58 3.51 -8.19
C ALA A 152 -14.66 3.85 -9.38
N ASN A 153 -13.36 4.05 -9.13
CA ASN A 153 -12.40 4.49 -10.15
C ASN A 153 -11.34 3.41 -10.41
N ASP A 154 -11.58 2.57 -11.41
CA ASP A 154 -10.69 1.49 -11.83
C ASP A 154 -9.60 2.01 -12.78
N PHE A 155 -8.34 1.90 -12.37
CA PHE A 155 -7.17 2.21 -13.18
C PHE A 155 -6.74 1.03 -14.09
N GLY A 156 -7.34 -0.15 -13.91
CA GLY A 156 -7.10 -1.35 -14.68
C GLY A 156 -6.21 -2.37 -13.96
N THR A 157 -5.63 -3.28 -14.75
CA THR A 157 -4.82 -4.39 -14.25
C THR A 157 -3.37 -4.24 -14.71
N LEU A 158 -2.42 -4.35 -13.78
CA LEU A 158 -0.99 -4.33 -14.09
C LEU A 158 -0.63 -5.46 -15.06
N GLY A 159 0.09 -5.13 -16.13
CA GLY A 159 0.42 -6.07 -17.22
C GLY A 159 -0.64 -6.17 -18.32
N GLN A 160 -1.70 -5.34 -18.27
CA GLN A 160 -2.76 -5.29 -19.28
C GLN A 160 -3.07 -3.86 -19.72
N GLY A 161 -3.50 -3.70 -20.97
CA GLY A 161 -3.98 -2.42 -21.52
C GLY A 161 -3.00 -1.27 -21.29
N ASP A 162 -3.50 -0.20 -20.68
CA ASP A 162 -2.74 1.01 -20.34
C ASP A 162 -1.65 0.81 -19.27
N LEU A 163 -1.67 -0.34 -18.57
CA LEU A 163 -0.69 -0.73 -17.55
C LEU A 163 0.16 -1.94 -17.99
N ALA A 164 0.15 -2.30 -19.29
CA ALA A 164 1.02 -3.31 -19.88
C ALA A 164 2.49 -2.89 -19.80
#